data_AF-A0A9D9GVZ1-F1
#
_entry.id   AF-A0A9D9GVZ1-F1
#
_cell.length_a   1.000
_cell.length_b   1.000
_cell.length_c   1.000
_cell.angle_alpha   90.00
_cell.angle_beta   90.00
_cell.angle_gamma   90.00
#
_symmetry.space_group_name_H-M   'P 1'
#
loop_
_entity.id
_entity.type
_entity.pdbx_description
1 polymer ?
#
loop_
_entity_poly.entity_id
_entity_poly.type
_entity_poly.pdbx_seq_one_letter_code
_entity_poly.pdbx_strand_id
1 'polypeptide(L)'
;MASNIILSLALSLLLSLAGYYVTSSLYAAVGILVVGFAIFLFAVCPLLEDYGKRKMRRSECASFISSFILSLSVTNSIEKAFESALANCSKEGQKLAEGLLELSAEEKVAYFQSYFDDSIYPMFVSVFRIYLEQGGDILSLCSTVEEESTRIVESDAFYHQNGVRLFTQFALMWGLSLLVMVFMRLSLSSLNAYLSESPSFLIAGVVYFALLLCSVLVYAYRFSEGKLSSIKIAKRRKGK
;
A
#
# COMPACT_ATOMS: atom_id res chain seq x y z
N MET A 1 8.85 11.34 1.11
CA MET A 1 9.59 11.74 -0.12
C MET A 1 11.11 11.53 -0.01
N ALA A 2 11.86 12.23 0.84
CA ALA A 2 13.32 12.04 0.93
C ALA A 2 13.74 10.59 1.26
N SER A 3 13.05 9.95 2.21
CA SER A 3 13.28 8.53 2.54
C SER A 3 13.07 7.58 1.34
N ASN A 4 12.03 7.81 0.54
CA ASN A 4 11.72 6.99 -0.63
C ASN A 4 12.75 7.17 -1.76
N ILE A 5 13.26 8.39 -1.92
CA ILE A 5 14.32 8.68 -2.90
C ILE A 5 15.60 7.94 -2.51
N ILE A 6 15.98 7.96 -1.23
CA ILE A 6 17.16 7.26 -0.73
C ILE A 6 16.99 5.74 -0.92
N LEU A 7 15.81 5.20 -0.57
CA LEU A 7 15.54 3.76 -0.70
C LEU A 7 15.51 3.28 -2.15
N SER A 8 14.86 4.03 -3.05
CA SER A 8 14.84 3.72 -4.49
C SER A 8 16.23 3.80 -5.10
N LEU A 9 17.04 4.80 -4.71
CA LEU A 9 18.43 4.92 -5.13
C LEU A 9 19.27 3.74 -4.64
N ALA A 10 19.18 3.38 -3.36
CA ALA A 10 19.92 2.26 -2.79
C ALA A 10 19.60 0.92 -3.48
N LEU A 11 18.31 0.64 -3.72
CA LEU A 11 17.87 -0.59 -4.41
C LEU A 11 18.32 -0.62 -5.88
N SER A 12 18.15 0.49 -6.61
CA SER A 12 18.59 0.59 -8.00
C SER A 12 20.11 0.45 -8.14
N LEU A 13 20.88 0.97 -7.18
CA LEU A 13 22.33 0.89 -7.16
C LEU A 13 22.82 -0.54 -6.86
N LEU A 14 22.19 -1.25 -5.92
CA LEU A 14 22.44 -2.68 -5.69
C LEU A 14 22.15 -3.51 -6.95
N LEU A 15 21.03 -3.25 -7.62
CA LEU A 15 20.68 -3.96 -8.86
C LEU A 15 21.66 -3.64 -9.99
N SER A 16 22.09 -2.40 -10.10
CA SER A 16 23.09 -1.95 -11.07
C SER A 16 24.46 -2.58 -10.81
N LEU A 17 24.87 -2.73 -9.56
CA LEU A 17 26.12 -3.41 -9.19
C LEU A 17 26.06 -4.89 -9.57
N ALA A 18 24.92 -5.56 -9.29
CA ALA A 18 24.70 -6.93 -9.74
C ALA A 18 24.71 -7.04 -11.28
N GLY A 19 24.10 -6.09 -11.97
CA GLY A 19 24.10 -5.99 -13.44
C GLY A 19 25.49 -5.81 -14.03
N TYR A 20 26.29 -4.91 -13.45
CA TYR A 20 27.69 -4.72 -13.83
C TYR A 20 28.51 -5.99 -13.58
N TYR A 21 28.33 -6.60 -12.41
CA TYR A 21 29.00 -7.85 -12.07
C TYR A 21 28.57 -9.01 -12.95
N VAL A 22 27.40 -9.01 -13.59
CA VAL A 22 27.02 -10.12 -14.48
C VAL A 22 27.47 -9.86 -15.91
N THR A 23 27.28 -8.64 -16.41
CA THR A 23 27.49 -8.30 -17.83
C THR A 23 28.89 -7.76 -18.15
N SER A 24 29.67 -7.34 -17.15
CA SER A 24 30.94 -6.60 -17.33
C SER A 24 30.82 -5.32 -18.16
N SER A 25 29.61 -4.86 -18.46
CA SER A 25 29.36 -3.70 -19.33
C SER A 25 28.84 -2.52 -18.51
N LEU A 26 29.57 -1.42 -18.58
CA LEU A 26 29.20 -0.19 -17.88
C LEU A 26 27.91 0.42 -18.45
N TYR A 27 27.69 0.32 -19.76
CA TYR A 27 26.47 0.80 -20.42
C TYR A 27 25.23 0.04 -19.93
N ALA A 28 25.32 -1.29 -19.81
CA ALA A 28 24.22 -2.11 -19.30
C ALA A 28 23.90 -1.76 -17.83
N ALA A 29 24.93 -1.57 -17.00
CA ALA A 29 24.77 -1.19 -15.61
C ALA A 29 24.07 0.17 -15.45
N VAL A 30 24.52 1.20 -16.18
CA VAL A 30 23.90 2.53 -16.17
C VAL A 30 22.45 2.47 -16.65
N GLY A 31 22.17 1.69 -17.69
CA GLY A 31 20.80 1.46 -18.16
C GLY A 31 19.89 0.86 -17.08
N ILE A 32 20.37 -0.18 -16.38
CA ILE A 32 19.65 -0.82 -15.28
C ILE A 32 19.43 0.17 -14.12
N LEU A 33 20.43 1.00 -13.80
CA LEU A 33 20.33 2.01 -12.75
C LEU A 33 19.23 3.03 -13.07
N VAL A 34 19.27 3.63 -14.26
CA VAL A 34 18.32 4.68 -14.65
C VAL A 34 16.90 4.14 -14.73
N VAL A 35 16.71 2.99 -15.40
CA VAL A 35 15.39 2.37 -15.55
C VAL A 35 14.87 1.85 -14.21
N GLY A 36 15.73 1.21 -13.42
CA GLY A 36 15.39 0.73 -12.09
C GLY A 36 14.97 1.87 -11.16
N PHE A 37 15.76 2.95 -11.11
CA PHE A 37 15.43 4.14 -10.32
C PHE A 37 14.09 4.74 -10.73
N ALA A 38 13.83 4.88 -12.04
CA ALA A 38 12.55 5.39 -12.53
C ALA A 38 11.38 4.49 -12.11
N ILE A 39 11.51 3.16 -12.23
CA ILE A 39 10.46 2.22 -11.84
C ILE A 39 10.20 2.29 -10.32
N PHE A 40 11.25 2.27 -9.51
CA PHE A 40 11.09 2.33 -8.05
C PHE A 40 10.45 3.64 -7.60
N LEU A 41 10.91 4.78 -8.14
CA LEU A 41 10.42 6.09 -7.75
C LEU A 41 8.99 6.36 -8.24
N PHE A 42 8.69 6.09 -9.51
CA PHE A 42 7.42 6.49 -10.13
C PHE A 42 6.32 5.42 -10.08
N ALA A 43 6.67 4.14 -9.95
CA ALA A 43 5.67 3.07 -9.88
C ALA A 43 5.58 2.48 -8.46
N VAL A 44 6.69 1.93 -7.93
CA VAL A 44 6.65 1.12 -6.70
C VAL A 44 6.37 1.96 -5.45
N CYS A 45 7.10 3.06 -5.25
CA CYS A 45 6.91 3.93 -4.09
C CYS A 45 5.48 4.50 -3.96
N PRO A 46 4.86 5.10 -5.00
CA PRO A 46 3.51 5.63 -4.86
C PRO A 46 2.47 4.52 -4.62
N LEU A 47 2.64 3.34 -5.23
CA LEU A 47 1.75 2.19 -4.98
C LEU A 47 1.79 1.75 -3.50
N LEU A 48 2.99 1.71 -2.90
CA LEU A 48 3.16 1.35 -1.50
C LEU A 48 2.64 2.42 -0.54
N GLU A 49 2.87 3.70 -0.85
CA GLU A 49 2.33 4.81 -0.03
C GLU A 49 0.80 4.85 -0.07
N ASP A 50 0.20 4.71 -1.25
CA ASP A 50 -1.25 4.67 -1.43
C ASP A 50 -1.85 3.47 -0.69
N TYR A 51 -1.21 2.30 -0.75
CA TYR A 51 -1.60 1.13 0.01
C TYR A 51 -1.52 1.36 1.53
N GLY A 52 -0.42 1.93 2.01
CA GLY A 52 -0.25 2.26 3.43
C GLY A 52 -1.32 3.21 3.96
N LYS A 53 -1.65 4.25 3.19
CA LYS A 53 -2.73 5.20 3.54
C LYS A 53 -4.09 4.53 3.57
N ARG A 54 -4.41 3.69 2.58
CA ARG A 54 -5.67 2.93 2.54
C ARG A 54 -5.79 2.02 3.76
N LYS A 55 -4.75 1.25 4.07
CA LYS A 55 -4.71 0.36 5.23
C LYS A 55 -4.91 1.14 6.55
N MET A 56 -4.21 2.26 6.71
CA MET A 56 -4.36 3.12 7.88
C MET A 56 -5.82 3.61 8.03
N ARG A 57 -6.41 4.12 6.94
CA ARG A 57 -7.81 4.59 6.95
C ARG A 57 -8.83 3.49 7.24
N ARG A 58 -8.61 2.26 6.76
CA ARG A 58 -9.47 1.11 7.09
C ARG A 58 -9.40 0.77 8.57
N SER A 59 -8.19 0.72 9.13
CA SER A 59 -7.99 0.48 10.57
C SER A 59 -8.60 1.61 11.41
N GLU A 60 -8.45 2.87 10.98
CA GLU A 60 -9.08 4.02 11.63
C GLU A 60 -10.61 3.92 11.57
N CYS A 61 -11.18 3.53 10.43
CA CYS A 61 -12.61 3.34 10.25
C CYS A 61 -13.17 2.32 11.25
N ALA A 62 -12.52 1.15 11.35
CA ALA A 62 -12.93 0.09 12.26
C ALA A 62 -12.88 0.54 13.74
N SER A 63 -11.78 1.21 14.12
CA SER A 63 -11.60 1.75 15.48
C SER A 63 -12.59 2.87 15.80
N PHE A 64 -12.86 3.76 14.83
CA PHE A 64 -13.83 4.83 14.95
C PHE A 64 -15.23 4.29 15.19
N ILE A 65 -15.68 3.32 14.38
CA ILE A 65 -17.01 2.71 14.50
C ILE A 65 -17.19 2.09 15.89
N SER A 66 -16.24 1.25 16.31
CA SER A 66 -16.31 0.59 17.63
C SER A 66 -16.29 1.59 18.79
N SER A 67 -15.41 2.60 18.73
CA SER A 67 -15.33 3.65 19.76
C SER A 67 -16.60 4.49 19.82
N PHE A 68 -17.21 4.77 18.67
CA PHE A 68 -18.45 5.53 18.57
C PHE A 68 -19.62 4.75 19.17
N ILE A 69 -19.80 3.49 18.80
CA ILE A 69 -20.89 2.64 19.31
C ILE A 69 -20.79 2.48 20.83
N LEU A 70 -19.59 2.19 21.34
CA LEU A 70 -19.34 2.06 22.78
C LEU A 70 -19.61 3.37 23.53
N SER A 71 -19.16 4.49 22.98
CA SER A 71 -19.36 5.78 23.64
C SER A 71 -20.81 6.23 23.58
N LEU A 72 -21.52 5.91 22.50
CA LEU A 72 -22.94 6.20 22.36
C LEU A 72 -23.78 5.36 23.34
N SER A 73 -23.45 4.08 23.52
CA SER A 73 -24.17 3.22 24.46
C SER A 73 -23.98 3.64 25.93
N VAL A 74 -22.81 4.17 26.28
CA VAL A 74 -22.52 4.64 27.64
C VAL A 74 -23.08 6.05 27.89
N THR A 75 -22.90 6.97 26.96
CA THR A 75 -23.20 8.39 27.19
C THR A 75 -24.57 8.83 26.69
N ASN A 76 -25.21 8.04 25.82
CA ASN A 76 -26.45 8.37 25.09
C ASN A 76 -26.40 9.75 24.41
N SER A 77 -25.20 10.26 24.09
CA SER A 77 -24.97 11.55 23.47
C SER A 77 -24.12 11.38 22.23
N ILE A 78 -24.67 11.75 21.08
CA ILE A 78 -24.02 11.64 19.77
C ILE A 78 -22.76 12.50 19.71
N GLU A 79 -22.79 13.70 20.31
CA GLU A 79 -21.65 14.62 20.37
C GLU A 79 -20.48 14.03 21.15
N LYS A 80 -20.75 13.49 22.35
CA LYS A 80 -19.71 12.83 23.16
C LYS A 80 -19.19 11.56 22.51
N ALA A 81 -20.07 10.80 21.85
CA ALA A 81 -19.67 9.60 21.11
C ALA A 81 -18.77 9.93 19.93
N PHE A 82 -19.06 11.02 19.22
CA PHE A 82 -18.24 11.51 18.12
C PHE A 82 -16.88 12.00 18.60
N GLU A 83 -16.81 12.82 19.65
CA GLU A 83 -15.53 13.29 20.21
C GLU A 83 -14.65 12.15 20.70
N SER A 84 -15.24 11.17 21.39
CA SER A 84 -14.53 9.97 21.86
C SER A 84 -13.99 9.13 20.70
N ALA A 85 -14.77 8.93 19.64
CA ALA A 85 -14.32 8.23 18.45
C ALA A 85 -13.23 9.00 17.67
N LEU A 86 -13.27 10.34 17.71
CA LEU A 86 -12.28 11.20 17.07
C LEU A 86 -10.90 11.12 17.75
N ALA A 87 -10.86 10.86 19.05
CA ALA A 87 -9.63 10.74 19.82
C ALA A 87 -8.73 9.60 19.29
N ASN A 88 -9.33 8.57 18.69
CA ASN A 88 -8.64 7.43 18.11
C ASN A 88 -8.30 7.60 16.62
N CYS A 89 -8.71 8.71 15.98
CA CYS A 89 -8.37 9.01 14.59
C CYS A 89 -6.98 9.65 14.45
N SER A 90 -6.35 9.51 13.28
CA SER A 90 -5.11 10.23 12.98
C SER A 90 -5.34 11.74 12.89
N LYS A 91 -4.22 12.49 12.91
CA LYS A 91 -4.20 13.95 12.75
C LYS A 91 -4.89 14.43 11.46
N GLU A 92 -4.95 13.60 10.41
CA GLU A 92 -5.69 13.93 9.19
C GLU A 92 -7.20 13.87 9.41
N GLY A 93 -7.71 12.83 10.07
CA GLY A 93 -9.12 12.71 10.45
C GLY A 93 -9.57 13.78 11.45
N GLN A 94 -8.71 14.11 12.43
CA GLN A 94 -9.01 15.17 13.40
C GLN A 94 -9.14 16.55 12.73
N LYS A 95 -8.22 16.90 11.82
CA LYS A 95 -8.30 18.15 11.04
C LYS A 95 -9.54 18.22 10.15
N LEU A 96 -10.00 17.09 9.63
CA LEU A 96 -11.24 17.03 8.87
C LEU A 96 -12.44 17.41 9.75
N ALA A 97 -12.50 16.92 10.98
CA ALA A 97 -13.56 17.24 11.92
C ALA A 97 -13.53 18.70 12.41
N GLU A 98 -12.33 19.26 12.63
CA GLU A 98 -12.16 20.69 12.94
C GLU A 98 -12.66 21.60 11.81
N GLY A 99 -12.56 21.16 10.55
CA GLY A 99 -13.11 21.87 9.40
C GLY A 99 -14.64 21.84 9.29
N LEU A 100 -15.30 21.01 10.10
CA LEU A 100 -16.75 20.78 10.06
C LEU A 100 -17.47 21.35 11.29
N LEU A 101 -16.85 22.29 12.02
CA LEU A 101 -17.36 22.83 13.30
C LEU A 101 -18.84 23.25 13.25
N GLU A 102 -19.32 23.79 12.13
CA GLU A 102 -20.69 24.29 11.95
C GLU A 102 -21.77 23.22 11.74
N LEU A 103 -21.39 21.97 11.43
CA LEU A 103 -22.36 20.89 11.21
C LEU A 103 -22.80 20.21 12.51
N SER A 104 -24.03 19.70 12.50
CA SER A 104 -24.54 18.83 13.57
C SER A 104 -23.72 17.53 13.67
N ALA A 105 -23.72 16.89 14.84
CA ALA A 105 -22.96 15.65 15.05
C ALA A 105 -23.39 14.51 14.10
N GLU A 106 -24.66 14.48 13.72
CA GLU A 106 -25.21 13.52 12.75
C GLU A 106 -24.68 13.76 11.34
N GLU A 107 -24.65 15.01 10.89
CA GLU A 107 -24.11 15.39 9.59
C GLU A 107 -22.59 15.19 9.52
N LYS A 108 -21.88 15.41 10.63
CA LYS A 108 -20.45 15.12 10.76
C LYS A 108 -20.17 13.63 10.53
N VAL A 109 -20.95 12.74 11.14
CA VAL A 109 -20.84 11.29 10.94
C VAL A 109 -21.10 10.93 9.47
N ALA A 110 -22.15 11.47 8.84
CA ALA A 110 -22.39 11.22 7.41
C ALA A 110 -21.25 11.73 6.51
N TYR A 111 -20.64 12.88 6.83
CA TYR A 111 -19.57 13.48 6.04
C TYR A 111 -18.27 12.65 6.06
N PHE A 112 -18.00 11.96 7.19
CA PHE A 112 -16.83 11.08 7.33
C PHE A 112 -16.86 9.87 6.39
N GLN A 113 -18.00 9.55 5.78
CA GLN A 113 -18.10 8.55 4.71
C GLN A 113 -17.21 8.89 3.50
N SER A 114 -16.96 10.18 3.24
CA SER A 114 -16.06 10.61 2.16
C SER A 114 -14.58 10.40 2.49
N TYR A 115 -14.24 10.27 3.77
CA TYR A 115 -12.88 10.07 4.26
C TYR A 115 -12.52 8.59 4.35
N PHE A 116 -13.43 7.79 4.91
CA PHE A 116 -13.30 6.35 5.00
C PHE A 116 -13.72 5.71 3.67
N ASP A 117 -12.74 5.43 2.80
CA ASP A 117 -12.88 4.79 1.48
C ASP A 117 -13.33 3.30 1.57
N ASP A 118 -13.93 2.90 2.70
CA ASP A 118 -14.27 1.53 3.08
C ASP A 118 -15.79 1.29 3.06
N SER A 119 -16.21 0.09 2.64
CA SER A 119 -17.62 -0.28 2.47
C SER A 119 -18.38 -0.47 3.79
N ILE A 120 -17.67 -0.61 4.91
CA ILE A 120 -18.28 -0.77 6.24
C ILE A 120 -18.91 0.54 6.71
N TYR A 121 -18.27 1.68 6.43
CA TYR A 121 -18.72 2.96 6.95
C TYR A 121 -20.11 3.38 6.45
N PRO A 122 -20.45 3.23 5.15
CA PRO A 122 -21.82 3.42 4.67
C PRO A 122 -22.83 2.51 5.37
N MET A 123 -22.46 1.26 5.66
CA MET A 123 -23.32 0.32 6.38
C MET A 123 -23.54 0.80 7.82
N PHE A 124 -22.48 1.24 8.50
CA PHE A 124 -22.58 1.86 9.82
C PHE A 124 -23.50 3.09 9.83
N VAL A 125 -23.34 4.02 8.87
CA VAL A 125 -24.19 5.22 8.76
C VAL A 125 -25.66 4.83 8.56
N SER A 126 -25.94 3.77 7.78
CA SER A 126 -27.31 3.29 7.57
C SER A 126 -27.94 2.72 8.85
N VAL A 127 -27.19 1.95 9.63
CA VAL A 127 -27.63 1.39 10.92
C VAL A 127 -27.82 2.51 11.94
N PHE A 128 -26.89 3.47 11.98
CA PHE A 128 -26.99 4.64 12.84
C PHE A 128 -28.24 5.48 12.55
N ARG A 129 -28.60 5.65 11.27
CA ARG A 129 -29.83 6.33 10.88
C ARG A 129 -31.08 5.58 11.33
N ILE A 130 -31.09 4.26 11.24
CA ILE A 130 -32.20 3.42 11.76
C ILE A 130 -32.33 3.63 13.27
N TYR A 131 -31.22 3.68 14.01
CA TYR A 131 -31.23 3.98 15.44
C TYR A 131 -31.82 5.37 15.76
N LEU A 132 -31.50 6.39 14.97
CA LEU A 132 -32.07 7.74 15.16
C LEU A 132 -33.58 7.78 14.88
N GLU A 133 -34.04 7.07 13.84
CA GLU A 133 -35.45 7.07 13.41
C GLU A 133 -36.35 6.18 14.28
N GLN A 134 -35.84 5.03 14.75
CA GLN A 134 -36.63 4.00 15.44
C GLN A 134 -36.30 3.85 16.93
N GLY A 135 -35.18 4.43 17.38
CA GLY A 135 -34.64 4.19 18.72
C GLY A 135 -34.21 2.73 18.93
N GLY A 136 -34.00 2.36 20.18
CA GLY A 136 -33.63 1.00 20.58
C GLY A 136 -32.23 0.91 21.17
N ASP A 137 -31.70 -0.32 21.27
CA ASP A 137 -30.36 -0.56 21.76
C ASP A 137 -29.35 -0.56 20.59
N ILE A 138 -28.52 0.48 20.53
CA ILE A 138 -27.49 0.65 19.50
C ILE A 138 -26.54 -0.55 19.44
N LEU A 139 -26.24 -1.20 20.57
CA LEU A 139 -25.34 -2.35 20.60
C LEU A 139 -25.93 -3.53 19.81
N SER A 140 -27.23 -3.77 19.99
CA SER A 140 -27.93 -4.85 19.29
C SER A 140 -27.99 -4.60 17.78
N LEU A 141 -28.27 -3.36 17.37
CA LEU A 141 -28.38 -2.94 15.97
C LEU A 141 -27.02 -2.94 15.26
N CYS A 142 -25.96 -2.55 15.95
CA CYS A 142 -24.62 -2.47 15.40
C CYS A 142 -23.80 -3.77 15.54
N SER A 143 -24.31 -4.79 16.23
CA SER A 143 -23.60 -6.07 16.46
C SER A 143 -23.05 -6.69 15.16
N THR A 144 -23.85 -6.70 14.10
CA THR A 144 -23.43 -7.19 12.76
C THR A 144 -22.35 -6.30 12.13
N VAL A 145 -22.38 -4.99 12.38
CA VAL A 145 -21.38 -4.04 11.87
C VAL A 145 -20.07 -4.16 12.65
N GLU A 146 -20.14 -4.38 13.96
CA GLU A 146 -18.96 -4.62 14.80
C GLU A 146 -18.29 -5.95 14.48
N GLU A 147 -19.07 -7.01 14.23
CA GLU A 147 -18.54 -8.31 13.80
C GLU A 147 -17.82 -8.20 12.46
N GLU A 148 -18.42 -7.52 11.47
CA GLU A 148 -17.79 -7.33 10.16
C GLU A 148 -16.56 -6.39 10.23
N SER A 149 -16.61 -5.36 11.08
CA SER A 149 -15.46 -4.48 11.38
C SER A 149 -14.29 -5.26 11.98
N THR A 150 -14.56 -6.12 12.96
CA THR A 150 -13.56 -6.97 13.61
C THR A 150 -12.96 -7.95 12.62
N ARG A 151 -13.82 -8.58 11.80
CA ARG A 151 -13.40 -9.50 10.73
C ARG A 151 -12.46 -8.83 9.72
N ILE A 152 -12.68 -7.55 9.40
CA ILE A 152 -11.83 -6.83 8.46
C ILE A 152 -10.45 -6.55 9.05
N VAL A 153 -10.38 -6.16 10.32
CA VAL A 153 -9.10 -6.01 11.06
C VAL A 153 -8.34 -7.33 11.14
N GLU A 154 -9.02 -8.43 11.46
CA GLU A 154 -8.42 -9.76 11.51
C GLU A 154 -7.95 -10.23 10.13
N SER A 155 -8.75 -9.97 9.09
CA SER A 155 -8.39 -10.29 7.71
C SER A 155 -7.14 -9.51 7.29
N ASP A 156 -7.02 -8.22 7.63
CA ASP A 156 -5.86 -7.39 7.33
C ASP A 156 -4.59 -7.91 8.03
N ALA A 157 -4.72 -8.41 9.26
CA ALA A 157 -3.61 -9.06 9.97
C ALA A 157 -3.17 -10.35 9.26
N PHE A 158 -4.13 -11.17 8.82
CA PHE A 158 -3.86 -12.39 8.05
C PHE A 158 -3.24 -12.10 6.68
N TYR A 159 -3.74 -11.07 5.97
CA TYR A 159 -3.16 -10.59 4.71
C TYR A 159 -1.74 -10.08 4.90
N HIS A 160 -1.43 -9.41 6.01
CA HIS A 160 -0.07 -8.96 6.28
C HIS A 160 0.89 -10.15 6.49
N GLN A 161 0.50 -11.13 7.29
CA GLN A 161 1.31 -12.32 7.54
C GLN A 161 1.55 -13.12 6.24
N ASN A 162 0.50 -13.32 5.44
CA ASN A 162 0.64 -13.96 4.13
C ASN A 162 1.45 -13.12 3.16
N GLY A 163 1.29 -11.80 3.17
CA GLY A 163 2.05 -10.87 2.34
C GLY A 163 3.54 -10.95 2.60
N VAL A 164 3.96 -10.95 3.87
CA VAL A 164 5.37 -11.14 4.26
C VAL A 164 5.89 -12.50 3.79
N ARG A 165 5.11 -13.57 3.97
CA ARG A 165 5.49 -14.91 3.48
C ARG A 165 5.69 -14.92 1.96
N LEU A 166 4.79 -14.32 1.20
CA LEU A 166 4.92 -14.21 -0.26
C LEU A 166 6.11 -13.35 -0.68
N PHE A 167 6.39 -12.26 0.05
CA PHE A 167 7.56 -11.42 -0.19
C PHE A 167 8.85 -12.22 0.01
N THR A 168 8.95 -12.98 1.10
CA THR A 168 10.10 -13.84 1.38
C THR A 168 10.28 -14.90 0.29
N GLN A 169 9.20 -15.53 -0.18
CA GLN A 169 9.26 -16.49 -1.29
C GLN A 169 9.74 -15.83 -2.59
N PHE A 170 9.23 -14.64 -2.91
CA PHE A 170 9.64 -13.87 -4.08
C PHE A 170 11.13 -13.48 -4.01
N ALA A 171 11.57 -12.97 -2.86
CA ALA A 171 12.95 -12.59 -2.62
C ALA A 171 13.89 -13.81 -2.69
N LEU A 172 13.49 -14.97 -2.17
CA LEU A 172 14.26 -16.20 -2.26
C LEU A 172 14.36 -16.71 -3.71
N MET A 173 13.27 -16.66 -4.49
CA MET A 173 13.29 -17.08 -5.90
C MET A 173 14.26 -16.24 -6.74
N TRP A 174 14.17 -14.91 -6.63
CA TRP A 174 15.08 -14.01 -7.35
C TRP A 174 16.50 -14.03 -6.79
N GLY A 175 16.65 -14.18 -5.48
CA GLY A 175 17.94 -14.33 -4.82
C GLY A 175 18.69 -15.58 -5.30
N LEU A 176 18.00 -16.73 -5.37
CA LEU A 176 18.57 -17.97 -5.92
C LEU A 176 18.87 -17.82 -7.41
N SER A 177 18.02 -17.16 -8.18
CA SER A 177 18.26 -16.90 -9.60
C SER A 177 19.53 -16.05 -9.84
N LEU A 178 19.71 -14.97 -9.06
CA LEU A 178 20.91 -14.15 -9.09
C LEU A 178 22.15 -14.95 -8.63
N LEU A 179 22.00 -15.78 -7.60
CA LEU A 179 23.07 -16.63 -7.09
C LEU A 179 23.56 -17.61 -8.17
N VAL A 180 22.64 -18.23 -8.91
CA VAL A 180 22.99 -19.11 -10.05
C VAL A 180 23.80 -18.35 -11.10
N MET A 181 23.41 -17.11 -11.44
CA MET A 181 24.20 -16.31 -12.40
C MET A 181 25.60 -15.98 -11.88
N VAL A 182 25.74 -15.66 -10.59
CA VAL A 182 27.06 -15.43 -9.97
C VAL A 182 27.91 -16.69 -10.03
N PHE A 183 27.34 -17.86 -9.71
CA PHE A 183 28.03 -19.14 -9.81
C PHE A 183 28.42 -19.48 -11.24
N MET A 184 27.55 -19.25 -12.22
CA MET A 184 27.89 -19.46 -13.63
C MET A 184 29.05 -18.58 -14.06
N ARG A 185 29.07 -17.31 -13.63
CA ARG A 185 30.16 -16.39 -13.92
C ARG A 185 31.48 -16.83 -13.29
N LEU A 186 31.47 -17.31 -12.05
CA LEU A 186 32.67 -17.78 -11.36
C LEU A 186 33.18 -19.12 -11.93
N SER A 187 32.27 -20.07 -12.15
CA SER A 187 32.60 -21.41 -12.64
C SER A 187 33.09 -21.41 -14.08
N LEU A 188 32.61 -20.48 -14.91
CA LEU A 188 32.99 -20.37 -16.33
C LEU A 188 33.88 -19.16 -16.60
N SER A 189 34.64 -18.68 -15.61
CA SER A 189 35.43 -17.44 -15.72
C SER A 189 36.28 -17.34 -16.99
N SER A 190 36.93 -18.44 -17.40
CA SER A 190 37.71 -18.51 -18.64
C SER A 190 36.84 -18.42 -19.91
N LEU A 191 35.67 -19.06 -19.93
CA LEU A 191 34.70 -19.02 -21.03
C LEU A 191 33.99 -17.67 -21.11
N ASN A 192 33.80 -17.02 -19.95
CA ASN A 192 33.14 -15.73 -19.83
C ASN A 192 34.00 -14.60 -20.41
N ALA A 193 35.33 -14.70 -20.34
CA ALA A 193 36.23 -13.78 -21.03
C ALA A 193 35.96 -13.77 -22.54
N TYR A 194 35.79 -14.94 -23.16
CA TYR A 194 35.45 -15.07 -24.59
C TYR A 194 34.00 -14.67 -24.90
N LEU A 195 33.05 -14.98 -24.01
CA LEU A 195 31.63 -14.66 -24.21
C LEU A 195 31.31 -13.17 -23.99
N SER A 196 32.10 -12.46 -23.18
CA SER A 196 31.87 -11.05 -22.87
C SER A 196 31.99 -10.12 -24.08
N GLU A 197 32.70 -10.56 -25.13
CA GLU A 197 32.77 -9.85 -26.40
C GLU A 197 31.56 -10.11 -27.30
N SER A 198 30.78 -11.18 -27.03
CA SER A 198 29.61 -11.53 -27.83
C SER A 198 28.40 -10.66 -27.46
N PRO A 199 27.77 -9.98 -28.43
CA PRO A 199 26.58 -9.15 -28.16
C PRO A 199 25.40 -9.96 -27.61
N SER A 200 25.32 -11.25 -27.94
CA SER A 200 24.28 -12.15 -27.46
C SER A 200 24.28 -12.31 -25.93
N PHE A 201 25.47 -12.33 -25.32
CA PHE A 201 25.60 -12.44 -23.86
C PHE A 201 25.10 -11.16 -23.16
N LEU A 202 25.47 -9.99 -23.70
CA LEU A 202 25.01 -8.70 -23.18
C LEU A 202 23.48 -8.58 -23.27
N ILE A 203 22.90 -8.95 -24.40
CA ILE A 203 21.43 -8.93 -24.59
C ILE A 203 20.74 -9.84 -23.58
N ALA A 204 21.23 -11.07 -23.38
CA ALA A 204 20.66 -12.00 -22.40
C ALA A 204 20.71 -11.44 -20.97
N GLY A 205 21.82 -10.80 -20.59
CA GLY A 205 21.94 -10.13 -19.30
C GLY A 205 20.94 -8.98 -19.12
N VAL A 206 20.82 -8.10 -20.13
CA VAL A 206 19.85 -6.99 -20.10
C VAL A 206 18.42 -7.52 -20.00
N VAL A 207 18.06 -8.54 -20.78
CA VAL A 207 16.73 -9.16 -20.75
C VAL A 207 16.45 -9.77 -19.37
N TYR A 208 17.43 -10.43 -18.75
CA TYR A 208 17.28 -10.97 -17.40
C TYR A 208 16.92 -9.87 -16.38
N PHE A 209 17.67 -8.76 -16.37
CA PHE A 209 17.38 -7.66 -15.43
C PHE A 209 16.08 -6.93 -15.77
N ALA A 210 15.70 -6.84 -17.04
CA ALA A 210 14.40 -6.31 -17.44
C ALA A 210 13.25 -7.19 -16.93
N LEU A 211 13.38 -8.53 -16.99
CA LEU A 211 12.41 -9.47 -16.43
C LEU A 211 12.34 -9.35 -14.91
N LEU A 212 13.48 -9.18 -14.23
CA LEU A 212 13.52 -8.93 -12.79
C LEU A 212 12.75 -7.66 -12.43
N LEU A 213 13.05 -6.53 -13.09
CA LEU A 213 12.35 -5.27 -12.87
C LEU A 213 10.85 -5.37 -13.14
N CYS A 214 10.46 -6.04 -14.23
CA CYS A 214 9.06 -6.31 -14.56
C CYS A 214 8.37 -7.12 -13.46
N SER A 215 9.02 -8.17 -12.95
CA SER A 215 8.46 -9.00 -11.89
C SER A 215 8.26 -8.24 -10.58
N VAL A 216 9.17 -7.32 -10.24
CA VAL A 216 9.04 -6.44 -9.07
C VAL A 216 7.84 -5.51 -9.25
N LEU A 217 7.65 -4.95 -10.45
CA LEU A 217 6.50 -4.10 -10.76
C LEU A 217 5.19 -4.88 -10.64
N VAL A 218 5.12 -6.09 -11.22
CA VAL A 218 3.94 -6.97 -11.13
C VAL A 218 3.66 -7.35 -9.68
N TYR A 219 4.70 -7.67 -8.91
CA TYR A 219 4.56 -7.99 -7.49
C TYR A 219 4.03 -6.79 -6.70
N ALA A 220 4.61 -5.61 -6.87
CA ALA A 220 4.15 -4.38 -6.21
C ALA A 220 2.69 -4.07 -6.57
N TYR A 221 2.31 -4.21 -7.84
CA TYR A 221 0.93 -4.02 -8.29
C TYR A 221 -0.04 -5.00 -7.62
N ARG A 222 0.30 -6.29 -7.60
CA ARG A 222 -0.52 -7.33 -6.97
C ARG A 222 -0.64 -7.14 -5.46
N PHE A 223 0.47 -6.78 -4.80
CA PHE A 223 0.50 -6.54 -3.36
C PHE A 223 -0.37 -5.34 -2.96
N SER A 224 -0.41 -4.29 -3.79
CA SER A 224 -1.22 -3.10 -3.55
C SER A 224 -2.72 -3.24 -3.88
N GLU A 225 -3.19 -4.45 -4.22
CA GLU A 225 -4.57 -4.70 -4.71
C GLU A 225 -5.00 -3.73 -5.83
N GLY A 226 -4.08 -3.47 -6.77
CA GLY A 226 -4.11 -2.41 -7.79
C GLY A 226 -5.48 -1.82 -8.17
N LYS A 227 -6.02 -0.90 -7.37
CA LYS A 227 -6.87 0.19 -7.85
C LYS A 227 -5.94 1.37 -8.14
N LEU A 228 -5.61 1.55 -9.41
CA LEU A 228 -4.97 2.74 -9.99
C LEU A 228 -5.87 3.99 -9.79
N SER A 229 -6.15 4.38 -8.55
CA SER A 229 -6.90 5.61 -8.26
C SER A 229 -6.03 6.85 -8.43
N SER A 230 -4.70 6.72 -8.37
CA SER A 230 -3.76 7.85 -8.50
C SER A 230 -3.62 8.39 -9.93
N ILE A 231 -4.00 7.65 -10.97
CA ILE A 231 -4.12 8.22 -12.34
C ILE A 231 -5.36 9.11 -12.50
N LYS A 232 -6.39 8.96 -11.66
CA LYS A 232 -7.60 9.81 -11.74
C LYS A 232 -7.38 11.23 -11.19
N ILE A 233 -6.37 11.46 -10.36
CA ILE A 233 -6.09 12.81 -9.81
C ILE A 233 -5.35 13.68 -10.85
N ALA A 234 -4.53 13.09 -11.72
CA ALA A 234 -3.88 13.83 -12.82
C ALA A 234 -4.86 14.25 -13.93
N LYS A 235 -5.97 13.51 -14.12
CA LYS A 235 -6.98 13.84 -15.14
C LYS A 235 -8.01 14.88 -14.65
N ARG A 236 -8.23 15.03 -13.33
CA ARG A 236 -9.12 16.06 -12.76
C ARG A 236 -8.48 17.45 -12.61
N ARG A 237 -7.15 17.58 -12.67
CA ARG A 237 -6.46 18.89 -12.65
C ARG A 237 -6.25 19.53 -14.03
N LYS A 238 -6.53 18.83 -15.13
CA LYS A 238 -6.53 19.40 -16.50
C LYS A 238 -7.93 19.75 -17.02
N GLY A 239 -8.93 19.74 -16.13
CA GLY A 239 -10.33 20.06 -16.43
C GLY A 239 -10.88 21.19 -15.57
N LYS A 240 -10.05 22.22 -15.32
CA LYS A 240 -10.49 23.56 -14.93
C LYS A 240 -9.66 24.56 -15.72
#